data_AF-A0A7K8VH25-F1
#
_entry.id   AF-A0A7K8VH25-F1
#
_cell.length_a   1.000
_cell.length_b   1.000
_cell.length_c   1.000
_cell.angle_alpha   90.00
_cell.angle_beta   90.00
_cell.angle_gamma   90.00
#
_symmetry.space_group_name_H-M   'P 1'
#
loop_
_entity.id
_entity.type
_entity.pdbx_description
1 polymer ?
#
loop_
_entity_poly.entity_id
_entity_poly.type
_entity_poly.pdbx_seq_one_letter_code
_entity_poly.pdbx_strand_id
1 'polypeptide(L)'
;VLALLAPLLALDIENLERLHANLDEIANLHSDKSHPGEGEEIVRLSRASDPQQTEHRSWPKDCSEVPAGSPSGIYVIQPTGLHPIVVSCEMNVTDGGWTVIQRNQQSTEITWAESWSTYKYGFGNVHSDYWLGTEYIHRISQQKVYQVRFVIWDATNNIKFADYNLFSVEDESQGYRLRLGTYSGLAGDAMTSNSASTVHDNMKFSAKDLDQDTSSGNCASSSGGGWWYSACYSVRLNVKGAITWGSLCNGNCKASAVLIKPAPYC
;
A
#
# COMPACT_ATOMS: atom_id res chain seq x y z
N VAL A 1 -26.81 21.73 -4.23
CA VAL A 1 -25.71 20.95 -3.60
C VAL A 1 -25.23 19.77 -4.46
N LEU A 2 -25.99 19.26 -5.44
CA LEU A 2 -25.56 18.12 -6.28
C LEU A 2 -24.51 18.42 -7.40
N ALA A 3 -24.20 19.67 -7.71
CA ALA A 3 -23.38 20.01 -8.89
C ALA A 3 -21.85 19.91 -8.67
N LEU A 4 -21.38 19.77 -7.42
CA LEU A 4 -19.94 19.71 -7.08
C LEU A 4 -19.37 18.28 -7.03
N LEU A 5 -20.22 17.24 -7.06
CA LEU A 5 -19.78 15.84 -6.97
C LEU A 5 -19.42 15.23 -8.34
N ALA A 6 -20.05 15.69 -9.42
CA ALA A 6 -19.78 15.17 -10.77
C ALA A 6 -18.34 15.44 -11.27
N PRO A 7 -17.72 16.62 -11.02
CA PRO A 7 -16.32 16.86 -11.40
C PRO A 7 -15.33 16.01 -10.59
N LEU A 8 -15.60 15.79 -9.29
CA LEU A 8 -14.78 14.93 -8.44
C LEU A 8 -14.79 13.47 -8.95
N LEU A 9 -15.99 12.95 -9.26
CA LEU A 9 -16.15 11.60 -9.79
C LEU A 9 -15.48 11.42 -11.16
N ALA A 10 -15.51 12.43 -12.03
CA ALA A 10 -14.82 12.38 -13.32
C ALA A 10 -13.28 12.41 -13.15
N LEU A 11 -12.77 13.22 -12.22
CA LEU A 11 -11.35 13.26 -11.87
C LEU A 11 -10.90 11.91 -11.28
N ASP A 12 -11.73 11.28 -10.44
CA ASP A 12 -11.46 9.95 -9.91
C ASP A 12 -11.43 8.88 -11.01
N ILE A 13 -12.30 8.95 -12.03
CA ILE A 13 -12.27 8.02 -13.18
C ILE A 13 -11.00 8.18 -14.02
N GLU A 14 -10.58 9.41 -14.35
CA GLU A 14 -9.34 9.64 -15.10
C GLU A 14 -8.10 9.21 -14.28
N ASN A 15 -8.14 9.43 -12.96
CA ASN A 15 -7.15 8.95 -12.01
C ASN A 15 -7.08 7.41 -11.95
N LEU A 16 -8.23 6.73 -12.05
CA LEU A 16 -8.30 5.27 -12.12
C LEU A 16 -7.68 4.73 -13.41
N GLU A 17 -7.89 5.37 -14.55
CA GLU A 17 -7.26 4.99 -15.82
C GLU A 17 -5.73 5.14 -15.78
N ARG A 18 -5.22 6.19 -15.14
CA ARG A 18 -3.76 6.37 -14.95
C ARG A 18 -3.14 5.32 -14.04
N LEU A 19 -3.84 4.92 -12.98
CA LEU A 19 -3.38 3.86 -12.11
C LEU A 19 -3.32 2.50 -12.84
N HIS A 20 -4.28 2.21 -13.73
CA HIS A 20 -4.20 1.04 -14.62
C HIS A 20 -2.95 1.10 -15.52
N ALA A 21 -2.74 2.22 -16.21
CA ALA A 21 -1.65 2.36 -17.18
C ALA A 21 -0.26 2.19 -16.55
N ASN A 22 -0.03 2.77 -15.37
CA ASN A 22 1.24 2.63 -14.65
C ASN A 22 1.53 1.17 -14.23
N LEU A 23 0.50 0.39 -13.88
CA LEU A 23 0.68 -1.01 -13.46
C LEU A 23 0.92 -1.95 -14.65
N ASP A 24 0.30 -1.70 -15.81
CA ASP A 24 0.61 -2.42 -17.04
C ASP A 24 2.08 -2.21 -17.45
N GLU A 25 2.62 -0.99 -17.28
CA GLU A 25 4.02 -0.69 -17.55
C GLU A 25 4.96 -1.44 -16.59
N ILE A 26 4.61 -1.54 -15.30
CA ILE A 26 5.36 -2.31 -14.29
C ILE A 26 5.31 -3.82 -14.59
N ALA A 27 4.15 -4.35 -15.00
CA ALA A 27 4.01 -5.77 -15.37
C ALA A 27 4.86 -6.13 -16.60
N ASN A 28 5.05 -5.20 -17.54
CA ASN A 28 5.81 -5.40 -18.77
C ASN A 28 7.34 -5.31 -18.60
N LEU A 29 7.84 -4.75 -17.49
CA LEU A 29 9.29 -4.74 -17.17
C LEU A 29 9.87 -6.15 -16.91
N HIS A 30 9.03 -7.17 -16.74
CA HIS A 30 9.46 -8.55 -16.51
C HIS A 30 9.82 -9.34 -17.78
N SER A 31 9.78 -8.74 -18.98
CA SER A 31 10.02 -9.46 -20.24
C SER A 31 11.41 -9.27 -20.87
N ASP A 32 12.31 -8.44 -20.36
CA ASP A 32 13.58 -8.16 -21.06
C ASP A 32 14.84 -8.50 -20.24
N LYS A 33 15.46 -9.64 -20.57
CA LYS A 33 16.81 -10.02 -20.15
C LYS A 33 17.59 -10.65 -21.30
N SER A 34 18.50 -9.88 -21.89
CA SER A 34 19.77 -10.30 -22.53
C SER A 34 20.47 -9.03 -23.03
N HIS A 35 21.69 -8.62 -22.69
CA HIS A 35 23.02 -9.27 -22.81
C HIS A 35 24.08 -8.36 -22.12
N PRO A 36 25.23 -8.86 -21.62
CA PRO A 36 26.34 -8.02 -21.19
C PRO A 36 27.39 -7.86 -22.31
N GLY A 37 27.87 -6.64 -22.54
CA GLY A 37 29.01 -6.32 -23.41
C GLY A 37 30.06 -5.51 -22.64
N GLU A 38 31.30 -5.99 -22.67
CA GLU A 38 32.51 -5.41 -22.07
C GLU A 38 33.03 -4.18 -22.85
N GLY A 39 33.81 -3.31 -22.20
CA GLY A 39 34.75 -2.40 -22.88
C GLY A 39 34.93 -0.99 -22.30
N GLU A 40 35.97 -0.83 -21.47
CA GLU A 40 36.91 0.29 -21.23
C GLU A 40 36.52 1.77 -21.52
N GLU A 41 36.83 2.69 -20.58
CA GLU A 41 38.04 3.56 -20.66
C GLU A 41 38.17 4.48 -19.42
N ILE A 42 39.35 4.49 -18.80
CA ILE A 42 39.73 5.35 -17.67
C ILE A 42 40.38 6.62 -18.23
N VAL A 43 39.75 7.79 -18.03
CA VAL A 43 40.41 9.09 -18.22
C VAL A 43 40.45 9.84 -16.89
N ARG A 44 41.66 9.93 -16.31
CA ARG A 44 41.97 10.85 -15.22
C ARG A 44 42.27 12.23 -15.78
N LEU A 45 41.47 13.23 -15.43
CA LEU A 45 41.95 14.62 -15.41
C LEU A 45 41.50 15.36 -14.14
N SER A 46 42.45 16.17 -13.69
CA SER A 46 42.65 16.85 -12.42
C SER A 46 41.70 18.00 -12.06
N ARG A 47 41.38 18.08 -10.76
CA ARG A 47 41.17 19.26 -9.88
C ARG A 47 40.64 20.56 -10.51
N ALA A 48 39.42 20.92 -10.09
CA ALA A 48 39.12 22.24 -9.55
C ALA A 48 38.27 22.05 -8.28
N SER A 49 38.75 22.59 -7.16
CA SER A 49 38.09 22.57 -5.86
C SER A 49 36.95 23.57 -5.84
N ASP A 50 35.72 23.08 -6.00
CA ASP A 50 34.50 23.82 -5.68
C ASP A 50 34.08 23.42 -4.25
N PRO A 51 33.80 24.34 -3.32
CA PRO A 51 33.37 23.96 -1.99
C PRO A 51 31.97 23.33 -2.12
N GLN A 52 31.90 21.99 -2.03
CA GLN A 52 30.64 21.30 -1.79
C GLN A 52 30.01 21.91 -0.54
N GLN A 53 28.98 22.74 -0.74
CA GLN A 53 27.87 22.75 0.20
C GLN A 53 27.40 21.30 0.26
N THR A 54 27.75 20.63 1.35
CA THR A 54 27.06 19.41 1.75
C THR A 54 25.65 19.83 2.10
N GLU A 55 24.78 19.95 1.10
CA GLU A 55 23.36 19.90 1.34
C GLU A 55 23.11 18.58 2.05
N HIS A 56 22.81 18.68 3.34
CA HIS A 56 22.40 17.56 4.14
C HIS A 56 21.05 17.11 3.55
N ARG A 57 21.08 16.26 2.52
CA ARG A 57 19.87 15.75 1.85
C ARG A 57 19.06 15.00 2.88
N SER A 58 18.06 15.68 3.44
CA SER A 58 16.99 15.06 4.19
C SER A 58 16.21 14.20 3.21
N TRP A 59 16.09 12.91 3.49
CA TRP A 59 15.12 12.08 2.76
C TRP A 59 13.70 12.57 3.08
N PRO A 60 12.76 12.49 2.13
CA PRO A 60 11.35 12.78 2.40
C PRO A 60 10.80 11.80 3.45
N LYS A 61 9.90 12.23 4.33
CA LYS A 61 9.35 11.38 5.39
C LYS A 61 8.36 10.32 4.88
N ASP A 62 7.73 10.62 3.77
CA ASP A 62 6.81 9.78 3.02
C ASP A 62 6.71 10.32 1.57
N CYS A 63 5.89 9.68 0.73
CA CYS A 63 5.77 10.07 -0.67
C CYS A 63 5.15 11.46 -0.89
N SER A 64 4.44 12.03 0.08
CA SER A 64 3.84 13.36 -0.05
C SER A 64 4.87 14.50 0.01
N GLU A 65 6.08 14.22 0.48
CA GLU A 65 7.19 15.17 0.50
C GLU A 65 8.10 15.03 -0.74
N VAL A 66 7.80 14.08 -1.64
CA VAL A 66 8.45 13.99 -2.96
C VAL A 66 7.96 15.16 -3.84
N PRO A 67 8.83 15.84 -4.60
CA PRO A 67 8.44 16.99 -5.39
C PRO A 67 7.29 16.70 -6.36
N ALA A 68 6.32 17.61 -6.43
CA ALA A 68 5.22 17.52 -7.38
C ALA A 68 5.73 17.44 -8.83
N GLY A 69 5.14 16.56 -9.63
CA GLY A 69 5.58 16.29 -11.01
C GLY A 69 6.70 15.25 -11.12
N SER A 70 7.22 14.71 -10.00
CA SER A 70 8.10 13.54 -10.04
C SER A 70 7.32 12.30 -10.53
N PRO A 71 7.95 11.37 -11.26
CA PRO A 71 7.27 10.19 -11.78
C PRO A 71 6.89 9.21 -10.66
N SER A 72 5.82 8.44 -10.84
CA SER A 72 5.57 7.27 -9.98
C SER A 72 6.75 6.29 -10.07
N GLY A 73 7.10 5.65 -8.96
CA GLY A 73 8.29 4.80 -8.94
C GLY A 73 8.76 4.42 -7.53
N ILE A 74 10.01 3.96 -7.45
CA ILE A 74 10.64 3.56 -6.19
C ILE A 74 11.46 4.71 -5.63
N TYR A 75 11.22 5.02 -4.36
CA TYR A 75 11.86 6.11 -3.65
C TYR A 75 12.42 5.64 -2.32
N VAL A 76 13.45 6.34 -1.85
CA VAL A 76 13.93 6.22 -0.47
C VAL A 76 13.25 7.31 0.36
N ILE A 77 12.58 6.89 1.42
CA ILE A 77 11.98 7.79 2.43
C ILE A 77 12.65 7.53 3.78
N GLN A 78 12.59 8.51 4.68
CA GLN A 78 13.02 8.34 6.07
C GLN A 78 11.93 8.84 7.02
N PRO A 79 10.98 7.97 7.40
CA PRO A 79 9.98 8.32 8.39
C PRO A 79 10.65 8.68 9.72
N THR A 80 9.98 9.52 10.50
CA THR A 80 10.48 10.02 11.78
C THR A 80 10.78 8.87 12.74
N GLY A 81 12.03 8.81 13.23
CA GLY A 81 12.48 7.77 14.15
C GLY A 81 12.83 6.43 13.50
N LEU A 82 12.85 6.36 12.17
CA LEU A 82 13.28 5.17 11.41
C LEU A 82 14.59 5.43 10.64
N HIS A 83 15.24 4.33 10.27
CA HIS A 83 16.26 4.37 9.23
C HIS A 83 15.61 4.61 7.86
N PRO A 84 16.37 5.04 6.83
CA PRO A 84 15.84 5.14 5.48
C PRO A 84 15.30 3.78 4.98
N ILE A 85 14.12 3.79 4.37
CA ILE A 85 13.45 2.61 3.79
C ILE A 85 13.06 2.89 2.34
N VAL A 86 12.90 1.81 1.57
CA VAL A 86 12.51 1.86 0.16
C VAL A 86 11.01 1.62 0.04
N VAL A 87 10.31 2.49 -0.68
CA VAL A 87 8.85 2.42 -0.91
C VAL A 87 8.51 2.66 -2.37
N SER A 88 7.33 2.20 -2.80
CA SER A 88 6.72 2.66 -4.05
C SER A 88 5.88 3.92 -3.77
N CYS A 89 6.13 4.98 -4.53
CA CYS A 89 5.35 6.21 -4.54
C CYS A 89 4.50 6.28 -5.80
N GLU A 90 3.20 6.51 -5.63
CA GLU A 90 2.28 6.85 -6.70
C GLU A 90 2.10 8.37 -6.75
N MET A 91 2.64 8.98 -7.80
CA MET A 91 2.73 10.42 -8.01
C MET A 91 1.79 10.95 -9.11
N ASN A 92 1.19 10.07 -9.91
CA ASN A 92 0.42 10.46 -11.10
C ASN A 92 -1.10 10.54 -10.84
N VAL A 93 -1.56 10.03 -9.69
CA VAL A 93 -2.98 9.83 -9.36
C VAL A 93 -3.40 10.71 -8.18
N THR A 94 -4.52 11.42 -8.27
CA THR A 94 -5.13 12.21 -7.17
C THR A 94 -4.12 13.12 -6.45
N ASP A 95 -3.54 14.05 -7.19
CA ASP A 95 -2.48 14.99 -6.76
C ASP A 95 -1.16 14.32 -6.32
N GLY A 96 -1.02 13.01 -6.53
CA GLY A 96 0.18 12.25 -6.20
C GLY A 96 0.45 12.18 -4.69
N GLY A 97 1.68 11.77 -4.36
CA GLY A 97 2.18 11.75 -2.99
C GLY A 97 1.73 10.55 -2.16
N TRP A 98 1.27 9.48 -2.81
CA TRP A 98 0.77 8.28 -2.13
C TRP A 98 1.89 7.28 -1.88
N THR A 99 2.06 6.85 -0.62
CA THR A 99 2.94 5.74 -0.25
C THR A 99 2.16 4.43 -0.36
N VAL A 100 2.61 3.54 -1.24
CA VAL A 100 2.02 2.19 -1.37
C VAL A 100 2.54 1.34 -0.20
N ILE A 101 1.64 0.75 0.58
CA ILE A 101 1.97 -0.09 1.75
C ILE A 101 1.70 -1.57 1.51
N GLN A 102 0.86 -1.89 0.53
CA GLN A 102 0.55 -3.23 0.10
C GLN A 102 0.24 -3.23 -1.40
N ARG A 103 0.71 -4.25 -2.10
CA ARG A 103 0.28 -4.59 -3.46
C ARG A 103 0.19 -6.11 -3.59
N ASN A 104 -0.87 -6.60 -4.23
CA ASN A 104 -1.04 -8.01 -4.50
C ASN A 104 -1.77 -8.23 -5.83
N GLN A 105 -1.29 -9.14 -6.64
CA GLN A 105 -1.95 -9.62 -7.84
C GLN A 105 -2.46 -11.04 -7.64
N GLN A 106 -3.55 -11.42 -8.31
CA GLN A 106 -4.09 -12.78 -8.27
C GLN A 106 -3.04 -13.83 -8.64
N SER A 107 -2.15 -13.50 -9.58
CA SER A 107 -1.04 -14.35 -10.06
C SER A 107 0.23 -14.26 -9.21
N THR A 108 0.18 -13.65 -8.03
CA THR A 108 1.35 -13.49 -7.15
C THR A 108 2.05 -14.82 -6.85
N GLU A 109 3.37 -14.79 -6.72
CA GLU A 109 4.13 -15.92 -6.20
C GLU A 109 4.26 -15.93 -4.67
N ILE A 110 3.91 -14.82 -4.03
CA ILE A 110 3.95 -14.68 -2.57
C ILE A 110 2.85 -15.54 -1.95
N THR A 111 3.22 -16.35 -0.95
CA THR A 111 2.25 -17.23 -0.28
C THR A 111 1.29 -16.46 0.63
N TRP A 112 1.71 -15.30 1.12
CA TRP A 112 1.08 -14.47 2.15
C TRP A 112 0.92 -15.12 3.53
N ALA A 113 1.02 -16.46 3.64
CA ALA A 113 1.03 -17.21 4.87
C ALA A 113 2.37 -17.09 5.62
N GLU A 114 2.69 -15.86 6.03
CA GLU A 114 3.94 -15.49 6.72
C GLU A 114 3.76 -15.34 8.24
N SER A 115 4.86 -15.37 8.98
CA SER A 115 4.88 -15.20 10.44
C SER A 115 4.63 -13.75 10.85
N TRP A 116 4.29 -13.54 12.13
CA TRP A 116 4.18 -12.23 12.75
C TRP A 116 5.42 -11.37 12.51
N SER A 117 6.60 -11.96 12.74
CA SER A 117 7.89 -11.27 12.54
C SER A 117 8.11 -10.82 11.10
N THR A 118 7.73 -11.65 10.12
CA THR A 118 7.83 -11.32 8.69
C THR A 118 6.83 -10.23 8.30
N TYR A 119 5.59 -10.30 8.79
CA TYR A 119 4.61 -9.21 8.60
C TYR A 119 5.05 -7.90 9.25
N LYS A 120 5.68 -7.96 10.42
CA LYS A 120 6.16 -6.79 11.15
C LYS A 120 7.19 -5.99 10.35
N TYR A 121 8.15 -6.67 9.71
CA TYR A 121 9.27 -6.03 9.00
C TYR A 121 9.16 -6.07 7.47
N GLY A 122 8.06 -6.60 6.94
CA GLY A 122 7.77 -6.57 5.50
C GLY A 122 8.42 -7.70 4.72
N PHE A 123 7.87 -7.94 3.52
CA PHE A 123 8.31 -8.98 2.60
C PHE A 123 7.77 -8.74 1.19
N GLY A 124 8.31 -9.47 0.23
CA GLY A 124 7.98 -9.34 -1.19
C GLY A 124 8.95 -8.41 -1.93
N ASN A 125 8.50 -7.89 -3.06
CA ASN A 125 9.29 -6.99 -3.90
C ASN A 125 8.54 -5.66 -4.08
N VAL A 126 9.16 -4.57 -3.62
CA VAL A 126 8.58 -3.21 -3.70
C VAL A 126 8.21 -2.78 -5.12
N HIS A 127 8.82 -3.38 -6.15
CA HIS A 127 8.48 -3.14 -7.56
C HIS A 127 7.17 -3.84 -7.97
N SER A 128 6.78 -4.92 -7.30
CA SER A 128 5.61 -5.73 -7.65
C SER A 128 4.74 -5.99 -6.41
N ASP A 129 4.55 -7.26 -6.01
CA ASP A 129 3.73 -7.63 -4.86
C ASP A 129 4.56 -7.55 -3.57
N TYR A 130 4.04 -6.88 -2.56
CA TYR A 130 4.73 -6.75 -1.27
C TYR A 130 3.80 -6.29 -0.14
N TRP A 131 4.30 -6.50 1.08
CA TRP A 131 3.83 -5.87 2.30
C TRP A 131 4.95 -5.01 2.86
N LEU A 132 4.71 -3.72 3.09
CA LEU A 132 5.75 -2.80 3.55
C LEU A 132 6.34 -3.23 4.89
N GLY A 133 5.51 -3.73 5.80
CA GLY A 133 5.88 -4.06 7.17
C GLY A 133 5.03 -3.29 8.16
N THR A 134 4.36 -4.01 9.07
CA THR A 134 3.36 -3.42 9.97
C THR A 134 3.97 -2.40 10.93
N GLU A 135 5.22 -2.60 11.37
CA GLU A 135 5.94 -1.60 12.19
C GLU A 135 6.19 -0.31 11.41
N TYR A 136 6.60 -0.41 10.15
CA TYR A 136 6.85 0.77 9.31
C TYR A 136 5.54 1.50 9.00
N ILE A 137 4.46 0.77 8.72
CA ILE A 137 3.12 1.35 8.50
C ILE A 137 2.65 2.09 9.76
N HIS A 138 2.80 1.49 10.95
CA HIS A 138 2.54 2.15 12.23
C HIS A 138 3.31 3.47 12.32
N ARG A 139 4.64 3.43 12.19
CA ARG A 139 5.51 4.61 12.31
C ARG A 139 5.15 5.72 11.34
N ILE A 140 4.85 5.38 10.09
CA ILE A 140 4.42 6.36 9.08
C ILE A 140 3.09 6.99 9.51
N SER A 141 2.10 6.17 9.88
CA SER A 141 0.76 6.65 10.25
C SER A 141 0.70 7.50 11.52
N GLN A 142 1.76 7.54 12.32
CA GLN A 142 1.87 8.40 13.52
C GLN A 142 2.51 9.77 13.23
N GLN A 143 2.99 10.04 12.02
CA GLN A 143 3.70 11.28 11.72
C GLN A 143 2.76 12.49 11.55
N LYS A 144 1.57 12.24 11.01
CA LYS A 144 0.51 13.20 10.66
C LYS A 144 -0.82 12.44 10.74
N VAL A 145 -1.94 13.10 10.46
CA VAL A 145 -3.19 12.38 10.16
C VAL A 145 -3.09 11.86 8.73
N TYR A 146 -3.22 10.55 8.54
CA TYR A 146 -3.23 9.92 7.22
C TYR A 146 -4.65 9.54 6.82
N GLN A 147 -4.85 9.47 5.51
CA GLN A 147 -5.95 8.78 4.86
C GLN A 147 -5.42 7.52 4.16
N VAL A 148 -6.29 6.57 3.90
CA VAL A 148 -5.97 5.35 3.14
C VAL A 148 -6.91 5.19 1.97
N ARG A 149 -6.35 4.76 0.84
CA ARG A 149 -7.07 4.35 -0.37
C ARG A 149 -6.80 2.88 -0.62
N PHE A 150 -7.85 2.08 -0.58
CA PHE A 150 -7.84 0.71 -1.10
C PHE A 150 -8.23 0.75 -2.56
N VAL A 151 -7.40 0.18 -3.42
CA VAL A 151 -7.66 0.05 -4.85
C VAL A 151 -7.86 -1.41 -5.18
N ILE A 152 -8.98 -1.73 -5.84
CA ILE A 152 -9.39 -3.10 -6.14
C ILE A 152 -9.65 -3.22 -7.64
N TRP A 153 -8.98 -4.19 -8.28
CA TRP A 153 -9.33 -4.64 -9.62
C TRP A 153 -10.33 -5.77 -9.50
N ASP A 154 -11.56 -5.54 -9.94
CA ASP A 154 -12.63 -6.53 -9.87
C ASP A 154 -12.38 -7.70 -10.85
N ALA A 155 -13.29 -8.68 -10.85
CA ALA A 155 -13.17 -9.88 -11.69
C ALA A 155 -13.14 -9.59 -13.20
N THR A 156 -13.59 -8.40 -13.61
CA THR A 156 -13.64 -7.91 -14.99
C THR A 156 -12.56 -6.86 -15.29
N ASN A 157 -11.55 -6.72 -14.42
CA ASN A 157 -10.47 -5.73 -14.51
C ASN A 157 -10.93 -4.26 -14.37
N ASN A 158 -12.14 -3.96 -13.90
CA ASN A 158 -12.45 -2.56 -13.56
C ASN A 158 -11.81 -2.21 -12.22
N ILE A 159 -11.17 -1.06 -12.12
CA ILE A 159 -10.78 -0.54 -10.81
C ILE A 159 -11.95 0.11 -10.10
N LYS A 160 -12.08 -0.22 -8.81
CA LYS A 160 -12.85 0.52 -7.82
C LYS A 160 -11.94 0.91 -6.66
N PHE A 161 -12.31 1.97 -5.96
CA PHE A 161 -11.59 2.42 -4.76
C PHE A 161 -12.51 2.50 -3.53
N ALA A 162 -11.91 2.35 -2.37
CA ALA A 162 -12.48 2.65 -1.07
C ALA A 162 -11.51 3.52 -0.28
N ASP A 163 -11.91 4.76 -0.04
CA ASP A 163 -11.16 5.75 0.72
C ASP A 163 -11.68 5.85 2.13
N TYR A 164 -10.77 5.99 3.09
CA TYR A 164 -11.09 6.34 4.47
C TYR A 164 -10.29 7.57 4.84
N ASN A 165 -10.99 8.60 5.31
CA ASN A 165 -10.40 9.91 5.61
C ASN A 165 -9.50 9.95 6.86
N LEU A 166 -9.47 8.85 7.62
CA LEU A 166 -8.53 8.60 8.72
C LEU A 166 -7.97 7.18 8.55
N PHE A 167 -6.68 7.06 8.75
CA PHE A 167 -5.94 5.81 8.80
C PHE A 167 -4.86 5.91 9.87
N SER A 168 -4.88 4.99 10.83
CA SER A 168 -3.74 4.76 11.70
C SER A 168 -3.64 3.30 12.09
N VAL A 169 -2.41 2.85 12.32
CA VAL A 169 -2.12 1.56 12.94
C VAL A 169 -1.53 1.86 14.32
N GLU A 170 -2.09 1.28 15.38
CA GLU A 170 -1.57 1.42 16.75
C GLU A 170 -0.26 0.64 16.92
N ASP A 171 0.43 0.80 18.04
CA ASP A 171 1.70 0.11 18.28
C ASP A 171 1.53 -1.41 18.54
N GLU A 172 2.67 -2.13 18.61
CA GLU A 172 2.69 -3.58 18.81
C GLU A 172 2.05 -4.02 20.14
N SER A 173 2.14 -3.22 21.21
CA SER A 173 1.51 -3.55 22.51
C SER A 173 -0.02 -3.54 22.42
N GLN A 174 -0.56 -2.79 21.46
CA GLN A 174 -1.98 -2.79 21.11
C GLN A 174 -2.33 -3.82 20.04
N GLY A 175 -1.35 -4.58 19.55
CA GLY A 175 -1.53 -5.62 18.53
C GLY A 175 -1.63 -5.06 17.11
N TYR A 176 -0.99 -3.91 16.83
CA TYR A 176 -1.10 -3.21 15.54
C TYR A 176 -2.55 -2.97 15.11
N ARG A 177 -3.39 -2.52 16.04
CA ARG A 177 -4.82 -2.31 15.81
C ARG A 177 -5.07 -1.29 14.71
N LEU A 178 -5.96 -1.61 13.78
CA LEU A 178 -6.38 -0.71 12.71
C LEU A 178 -7.38 0.33 13.21
N ARG A 179 -7.25 1.57 12.73
CA ARG A 179 -8.24 2.63 12.88
C ARG A 179 -8.56 3.22 11.52
N LEU A 180 -9.84 3.27 11.18
CA LEU A 180 -10.37 3.87 9.97
C LEU A 180 -11.36 4.99 10.30
N GLY A 181 -11.42 5.97 9.40
CA GLY A 181 -12.41 7.03 9.44
C GLY A 181 -13.66 6.73 8.61
N THR A 182 -14.28 7.80 8.13
CA THR A 182 -15.46 7.72 7.27
C THR A 182 -15.07 7.21 5.87
N TYR A 183 -15.82 6.22 5.40
CA TYR A 183 -15.72 5.66 4.07
C TYR A 183 -16.24 6.61 2.97
N SER A 184 -15.58 6.56 1.81
CA SER A 184 -16.12 7.02 0.53
C SER A 184 -15.56 6.18 -0.63
N GLY A 185 -16.22 6.18 -1.78
CA GLY A 185 -15.72 5.51 -2.99
C GLY A 185 -16.72 4.58 -3.66
N LEU A 186 -16.23 3.77 -4.59
CA LEU A 186 -17.05 2.93 -5.49
C LEU A 186 -16.88 1.43 -5.25
N ALA A 187 -15.96 1.01 -4.38
CA ALA A 187 -15.72 -0.41 -4.10
C ALA A 187 -16.69 -1.02 -3.06
N GLY A 188 -17.57 -0.20 -2.46
CA GLY A 188 -18.34 -0.56 -1.28
C GLY A 188 -17.50 -0.56 0.00
N ASP A 189 -18.14 -0.26 1.13
CA ASP A 189 -17.50 -0.31 2.44
C ASP A 189 -17.44 -1.76 2.96
N ALA A 190 -16.27 -2.36 2.84
CA ALA A 190 -16.03 -3.72 3.32
C ALA A 190 -15.16 -3.76 4.59
N MET A 191 -14.67 -2.62 5.10
CA MET A 191 -13.77 -2.58 6.26
C MET A 191 -14.46 -2.13 7.55
N THR A 192 -15.49 -1.28 7.46
CA THR A 192 -16.19 -0.72 8.64
C THR A 192 -17.62 -1.27 8.79
N SER A 193 -17.85 -2.49 8.29
CA SER A 193 -19.12 -3.20 8.43
C SER A 193 -19.67 -3.17 9.86
N ASN A 194 -20.99 -3.00 9.99
CA ASN A 194 -21.69 -3.08 11.29
C ASN A 194 -21.75 -4.51 11.85
N SER A 195 -21.30 -5.53 11.10
CA SER A 195 -21.22 -6.90 11.59
C SER A 195 -19.94 -7.13 12.39
N ALA A 196 -20.09 -7.48 13.67
CA ALA A 196 -18.98 -7.86 14.53
C ALA A 196 -18.16 -9.06 14.00
N SER A 197 -18.72 -9.86 13.09
CA SER A 197 -18.03 -11.02 12.53
C SER A 197 -17.18 -10.72 11.29
N THR A 198 -17.36 -9.56 10.65
CA THR A 198 -16.64 -9.21 9.42
C THR A 198 -16.01 -7.83 9.46
N VAL A 199 -16.21 -7.04 10.51
CA VAL A 199 -15.57 -5.74 10.67
C VAL A 199 -14.04 -5.90 10.71
N HIS A 200 -13.32 -4.96 10.11
CA HIS A 200 -11.87 -4.91 10.13
C HIS A 200 -11.34 -3.68 10.89
N ASP A 201 -12.10 -2.58 10.88
CA ASP A 201 -11.81 -1.45 11.75
C ASP A 201 -11.82 -1.86 13.23
N ASN A 202 -10.93 -1.25 14.01
CA ASN A 202 -10.70 -1.54 15.43
C ASN A 202 -10.20 -2.97 15.74
N MET A 203 -9.98 -3.83 14.74
CA MET A 203 -9.42 -5.16 14.94
C MET A 203 -7.90 -5.11 15.06
N LYS A 204 -7.35 -6.06 15.81
CA LYS A 204 -5.91 -6.28 15.91
C LYS A 204 -5.42 -7.05 14.69
N PHE A 205 -4.14 -6.91 14.37
CA PHE A 205 -3.52 -7.71 13.33
C PHE A 205 -3.32 -9.14 13.84
N SER A 206 -3.60 -10.13 13.01
CA SER A 206 -3.30 -11.55 13.26
C SER A 206 -2.37 -12.09 12.19
N ALA A 207 -1.50 -13.02 12.56
CA ALA A 207 -0.63 -13.77 11.66
C ALA A 207 -0.76 -15.28 11.94
N LYS A 208 -0.16 -16.13 11.10
CA LYS A 208 -0.33 -17.59 11.21
C LYS A 208 0.11 -18.17 12.56
N ASP A 209 1.04 -17.50 13.22
CA ASP A 209 1.68 -17.87 14.48
C ASP A 209 1.32 -16.93 15.65
N LEU A 210 0.47 -15.93 15.41
CA LEU A 210 -0.06 -15.05 16.45
C LEU A 210 -1.53 -14.73 16.18
N ASP A 211 -2.41 -15.40 16.91
CA ASP A 211 -3.86 -15.22 16.85
C ASP A 211 -4.30 -14.09 17.78
N GLN A 212 -4.87 -13.04 17.19
CA GLN A 212 -5.45 -11.89 17.90
C GLN A 212 -6.82 -11.53 17.35
N ASP A 213 -7.44 -12.44 16.58
CA ASP A 213 -8.75 -12.23 15.99
C ASP A 213 -9.86 -12.61 16.99
N THR A 214 -11.12 -12.43 16.61
CA THR A 214 -12.26 -12.68 17.51
C THR A 214 -12.95 -14.02 17.24
N SER A 215 -12.38 -14.84 16.36
CA SER A 215 -12.87 -16.18 16.06
C SER A 215 -12.41 -17.17 17.14
N SER A 216 -13.02 -18.36 17.16
CA SER A 216 -12.57 -19.45 18.03
C SER A 216 -11.33 -20.18 17.50
N GLY A 217 -10.83 -19.80 16.32
CA GLY A 217 -9.60 -20.32 15.74
C GLY A 217 -8.98 -19.31 14.80
N ASN A 218 -7.72 -19.55 14.42
CA ASN A 218 -6.91 -18.53 13.76
C ASN A 218 -7.32 -18.28 12.30
N CYS A 219 -7.91 -17.12 12.05
CA CYS A 219 -8.32 -16.66 10.73
C CYS A 219 -7.13 -16.41 9.82
N ALA A 220 -6.01 -15.91 10.31
CA ALA A 220 -4.81 -15.69 9.50
C ALA A 220 -4.21 -17.01 8.98
N SER A 221 -4.23 -18.05 9.80
CA SER A 221 -3.80 -19.40 9.43
C SER A 221 -4.73 -20.01 8.36
N SER A 222 -6.04 -19.93 8.57
CA SER A 222 -7.04 -20.55 7.67
C SER A 222 -7.31 -19.75 6.39
N SER A 223 -7.12 -18.43 6.41
CA SER A 223 -7.37 -17.52 5.29
C SER A 223 -6.15 -17.34 4.37
N GLY A 224 -5.00 -17.84 4.77
CA GLY A 224 -3.77 -17.85 3.97
C GLY A 224 -2.94 -16.58 4.04
N GLY A 225 -3.12 -15.75 5.06
CA GLY A 225 -2.26 -14.58 5.28
C GLY A 225 -2.74 -13.66 6.40
N GLY A 226 -1.83 -12.80 6.87
CA GLY A 226 -2.06 -11.89 7.98
C GLY A 226 -2.91 -10.68 7.61
N TRP A 227 -3.81 -10.31 8.51
CA TRP A 227 -4.75 -9.20 8.33
C TRP A 227 -5.35 -8.77 9.68
N TRP A 228 -6.10 -7.67 9.67
CA TRP A 228 -6.94 -7.23 10.78
C TRP A 228 -8.26 -8.01 10.80
N TYR A 229 -8.22 -9.28 11.20
CA TYR A 229 -9.41 -10.14 11.21
C TYR A 229 -10.28 -9.91 12.45
N SER A 230 -11.61 -9.99 12.28
CA SER A 230 -12.57 -10.16 13.38
C SER A 230 -12.94 -11.64 13.51
N ALA A 231 -14.20 -12.06 13.30
CA ALA A 231 -14.52 -13.48 13.12
C ALA A 231 -14.23 -13.87 11.65
N CYS A 232 -12.97 -13.66 11.28
CA CYS A 232 -12.39 -13.71 9.96
C CYS A 232 -12.66 -12.45 9.13
N TYR A 233 -13.31 -12.54 7.97
CA TYR A 233 -13.18 -11.48 6.97
C TYR A 233 -14.44 -11.19 6.15
N SER A 234 -14.61 -9.91 5.81
CA SER A 234 -15.22 -9.48 4.55
C SER A 234 -14.16 -9.08 3.50
N VAL A 235 -12.92 -8.83 3.92
CA VAL A 235 -11.79 -8.44 3.06
C VAL A 235 -10.61 -9.37 3.26
N ARG A 236 -10.05 -9.87 2.15
CA ARG A 236 -8.92 -10.79 2.13
C ARG A 236 -7.97 -10.41 1.00
N LEU A 237 -7.10 -9.44 1.27
CA LEU A 237 -6.15 -8.90 0.28
C LEU A 237 -4.78 -9.57 0.33
N ASN A 238 -4.37 -10.05 1.50
CA ASN A 238 -3.10 -10.74 1.70
C ASN A 238 -3.29 -12.25 1.51
N VAL A 239 -3.50 -12.67 0.26
CA VAL A 239 -3.67 -14.09 -0.08
C VAL A 239 -3.26 -14.39 -1.52
N LYS A 240 -2.77 -15.60 -1.77
CA LYS A 240 -2.51 -16.09 -3.13
C LYS A 240 -3.82 -16.51 -3.82
N GLY A 241 -4.07 -16.02 -5.03
CA GLY A 241 -5.14 -16.46 -5.93
C GLY A 241 -6.55 -15.96 -5.62
N ALA A 242 -7.00 -16.01 -4.37
CA ALA A 242 -8.40 -15.80 -3.99
C ALA A 242 -8.64 -14.48 -3.24
N ILE A 243 -8.21 -13.37 -3.85
CA ILE A 243 -8.42 -12.02 -3.32
C ILE A 243 -9.92 -11.71 -3.23
N THR A 244 -10.35 -11.15 -2.11
CA THR A 244 -11.76 -10.86 -1.80
C THR A 244 -11.92 -9.44 -1.28
N TRP A 245 -12.94 -8.72 -1.77
CA TRP A 245 -13.38 -7.43 -1.26
C TRP A 245 -14.91 -7.39 -1.14
N GLY A 246 -15.43 -7.64 0.05
CA GLY A 246 -16.85 -7.57 0.38
C GLY A 246 -17.73 -8.28 -0.66
N SER A 247 -18.72 -7.56 -1.19
CA SER A 247 -19.58 -8.04 -2.28
C SER A 247 -19.09 -7.68 -3.68
N LEU A 248 -17.99 -6.92 -3.81
CA LEU A 248 -17.48 -6.47 -5.11
C LEU A 248 -16.91 -7.65 -5.91
N CYS A 249 -16.05 -8.44 -5.27
CA CYS A 249 -15.46 -9.65 -5.83
C CYS A 249 -15.12 -10.61 -4.70
N ASN A 250 -15.43 -11.90 -4.89
CA ASN A 250 -15.31 -12.94 -3.86
C ASN A 250 -14.40 -14.05 -4.37
N GLY A 251 -13.15 -14.06 -3.91
CA GLY A 251 -12.12 -14.99 -4.34
C GLY A 251 -11.66 -14.81 -5.78
N ASN A 252 -12.08 -13.75 -6.47
CA ASN A 252 -11.83 -13.54 -7.89
C ASN A 252 -11.45 -12.10 -8.25
N CYS A 253 -11.12 -11.25 -7.27
CA CYS A 253 -10.49 -9.96 -7.57
C CYS A 253 -9.13 -10.21 -8.25
N LYS A 254 -8.77 -9.38 -9.24
CA LYS A 254 -7.58 -9.56 -10.06
C LYS A 254 -6.32 -8.99 -9.40
N ALA A 255 -6.47 -7.92 -8.64
CA ALA A 255 -5.39 -7.31 -7.88
C ALA A 255 -5.95 -6.40 -6.78
N SER A 256 -5.09 -6.02 -5.85
CA SER A 256 -5.34 -4.99 -4.86
C SER A 256 -4.08 -4.15 -4.61
N ALA A 257 -4.28 -2.90 -4.22
CA ALA A 257 -3.24 -2.07 -3.62
C ALA A 257 -3.80 -1.27 -2.45
N VAL A 258 -2.97 -1.01 -1.46
CA VAL A 258 -3.30 -0.14 -0.32
C VAL A 258 -2.29 1.00 -0.30
N LEU A 259 -2.79 2.23 -0.34
CA LEU A 259 -2.00 3.44 -0.41
C LEU A 259 -2.37 4.37 0.73
N ILE A 260 -1.37 5.04 1.32
CA ILE A 260 -1.59 6.04 2.37
C ILE A 260 -0.97 7.38 1.98
N LYS A 261 -1.61 8.45 2.41
CA LYS A 261 -1.14 9.83 2.21
C LYS A 261 -1.59 10.67 3.40
N PRO A 262 -0.86 11.71 3.82
CA PRO A 262 -1.40 12.67 4.77
C PRO A 262 -2.75 13.24 4.29
N ALA A 263 -3.69 13.38 5.21
CA ALA A 263 -4.98 14.00 4.93
C ALA A 263 -4.77 15.49 4.62
N PRO A 264 -5.45 16.05 3.59
CA PRO A 264 -5.27 17.44 3.18
C PRO A 264 -5.80 18.47 4.18
N TYR A 265 -6.62 18.05 5.16
CA TYR A 265 -7.26 18.94 6.12
C TYR A 265 -7.04 18.41 7.55
N CYS A 266 -6.29 19.16 8.35
CA CYS A 266 -6.23 19.06 9.81
C CYS A 266 -6.20 20.48 10.38
#